data_AF-U9TW02-F1
#
_entry.id   AF-U9TW02-F1
#
_cell.length_a   1.000
_cell.length_b   1.000
_cell.length_c   1.000
_cell.angle_alpha   90.00
_cell.angle_beta   90.00
_cell.angle_gamma   90.00
#
_symmetry.space_group_name_H-M   'P 1'
#
loop_
_entity.id
_entity.type
_entity.pdbx_description
1 polymer ?
#
loop_
_entity_poly.entity_id
_entity_poly.type
_entity_poly.pdbx_seq_one_letter_code
_entity_poly.pdbx_strand_id
1 'polypeptide(L)'
;MGAAFCVNNEPALSAQANLSLWPSSTRSELVAILMALLTGPMNAKIKIYTDSQNAIHMINNQNNKLSRKLLKQSNSLILLKINILLQEKKMDLVLMKVKGHSGDAMNEMIFSNIQTDSN
;
A
#
# COMPACT_ATOMS: atom_id res chain seq x y z
N MET A 1 -5.10 0.35 15.84
CA MET A 1 -4.24 0.80 14.72
C MET A 1 -5.13 1.15 13.54
N GLY A 2 -4.78 2.20 12.81
CA GLY A 2 -5.51 2.66 11.62
C GLY A 2 -4.64 2.61 10.37
N ALA A 3 -5.27 2.64 9.20
CA ALA A 3 -4.63 2.75 7.90
C ALA A 3 -5.13 4.02 7.21
N ALA A 4 -4.25 4.80 6.58
CA ALA A 4 -4.64 5.99 5.84
C ALA A 4 -3.78 6.18 4.57
N PHE A 5 -4.31 6.84 3.55
CA PHE A 5 -3.55 7.25 2.37
C PHE A 5 -4.03 8.60 1.85
N CYS A 6 -3.19 9.27 1.06
CA CYS A 6 -3.54 10.50 0.35
C CYS A 6 -2.89 10.56 -1.04
N VAL A 7 -3.45 11.38 -1.93
CA VAL A 7 -3.00 11.50 -3.32
C VAL A 7 -2.35 12.86 -3.55
N ASN A 8 -1.14 12.89 -4.09
CA ASN A 8 -0.35 14.12 -4.28
C ASN A 8 -0.98 15.08 -5.31
N ASN A 9 -1.65 14.56 -6.34
CA ASN A 9 -2.27 15.36 -7.39
C ASN A 9 -3.71 15.79 -7.09
N GLU A 10 -4.28 15.30 -5.99
CA GLU A 10 -5.65 15.62 -5.55
C GLU A 10 -5.66 15.70 -4.01
N PRO A 11 -5.27 16.84 -3.42
CA PRO A 11 -5.12 16.97 -1.97
C PRO A 11 -6.42 16.75 -1.18
N ALA A 12 -7.57 16.70 -1.86
CA ALA A 12 -8.86 16.39 -1.27
C ALA A 12 -9.15 14.87 -1.14
N LEU A 13 -8.40 14.00 -1.80
CA LEU A 13 -8.63 12.55 -1.73
C LEU A 13 -7.76 11.91 -0.64
N SER A 14 -8.34 11.75 0.54
CA SER A 14 -7.79 10.93 1.61
C SER A 14 -8.83 9.94 2.12
N ALA A 15 -8.37 8.79 2.59
CA ALA A 15 -9.24 7.80 3.23
C ALA A 15 -8.56 7.21 4.46
N GLN A 16 -9.37 6.84 5.45
CA GLN A 16 -8.90 6.26 6.71
C GLN A 16 -9.76 5.05 7.09
N ALA A 17 -9.14 4.02 7.67
CA ALA A 17 -9.82 2.83 8.13
C ALA A 17 -9.27 2.37 9.49
N ASN A 18 -10.16 1.93 10.38
CA ASN A 18 -9.79 1.36 11.67
C ASN A 18 -9.65 -0.16 11.58
N LEU A 19 -8.51 -0.70 12.04
CA LEU A 19 -8.28 -2.14 12.18
C LEU A 19 -8.38 -2.56 13.65
N SER A 20 -9.50 -3.15 14.04
CA SER A 20 -9.82 -3.52 15.42
C SER A 20 -9.41 -4.94 15.83
N LEU A 21 -9.45 -5.91 14.91
CA LEU A 21 -9.33 -7.33 15.28
C LEU A 21 -7.89 -7.87 15.37
N TRP A 22 -6.95 -7.31 14.58
CA TRP A 22 -5.56 -7.81 14.49
C TRP A 22 -4.58 -6.66 14.20
N PRO A 23 -4.36 -5.74 15.15
CA PRO A 23 -3.55 -4.56 14.91
C PRO A 23 -2.06 -4.93 14.77
N SER A 24 -1.48 -4.67 13.61
CA SER A 24 -0.02 -4.61 13.44
C SER A 24 0.34 -3.48 12.48
N SER A 25 1.51 -2.87 12.67
CA SER A 25 1.95 -1.74 11.85
C SER A 25 2.02 -2.16 10.38
N THR A 26 2.69 -3.29 10.12
CA THR A 26 2.79 -3.87 8.77
C THR A 26 1.42 -4.17 8.14
N ARG A 27 0.45 -4.67 8.91
CA ARG A 27 -0.89 -4.92 8.36
C ARG A 27 -1.62 -3.63 8.00
N SER A 28 -1.50 -2.61 8.84
CA SER A 28 -2.14 -1.32 8.61
C SER A 28 -1.59 -0.67 7.34
N GLU A 29 -0.27 -0.74 7.15
CA GLU A 29 0.44 -0.30 5.94
C GLU A 29 0.00 -1.07 4.68
N LEU A 30 -0.08 -2.40 4.77
CA LEU A 30 -0.59 -3.21 3.66
C LEU A 30 -2.05 -2.86 3.30
N VAL A 31 -2.88 -2.52 4.29
CA VAL A 31 -4.25 -2.06 4.03
C VAL A 31 -4.26 -0.66 3.43
N ALA A 32 -3.40 0.26 3.87
CA ALA A 32 -3.25 1.58 3.26
C ALA A 32 -2.86 1.48 1.78
N ILE A 33 -1.90 0.60 1.46
CA ILE A 33 -1.51 0.30 0.07
C ILE A 33 -2.69 -0.29 -0.72
N LEU A 34 -3.42 -1.25 -0.14
CA LEU A 34 -4.59 -1.85 -0.80
C LEU A 34 -5.66 -0.78 -1.12
N MET A 35 -5.96 0.11 -0.17
CA MET A 35 -6.93 1.19 -0.37
C MET A 35 -6.48 2.17 -1.46
N ALA A 36 -5.20 2.52 -1.48
CA ALA A 36 -4.61 3.36 -2.51
C ALA A 36 -4.77 2.76 -3.92
N LEU A 37 -4.55 1.45 -4.07
CA LEU A 37 -4.75 0.75 -5.35
C LEU A 37 -6.22 0.66 -5.76
N LEU A 38 -7.13 0.54 -4.79
CA LEU A 38 -8.58 0.56 -5.05
C LEU A 38 -9.02 1.90 -5.65
N THR A 39 -8.45 3.01 -5.21
CA THR A 39 -8.76 4.34 -5.75
C THR A 39 -8.00 4.70 -7.01
N GLY A 40 -6.89 4.00 -7.31
CA GLY A 40 -6.13 4.24 -8.54
C GLY A 40 -6.92 3.92 -9.83
N PRO A 41 -6.71 4.68 -10.92
CA PRO A 41 -7.31 4.38 -12.22
C PRO A 41 -6.63 3.21 -12.93
N MET A 42 -7.34 2.57 -13.87
CA MET A 42 -6.77 1.47 -14.67
C MET A 42 -5.58 1.93 -15.53
N ASN A 43 -4.64 1.03 -15.79
CA ASN A 43 -3.41 1.24 -16.56
C ASN A 43 -2.48 2.34 -16.02
N ALA A 44 -2.66 2.73 -14.76
CA ALA A 44 -1.86 3.78 -14.15
C ALA A 44 -0.55 3.24 -13.56
N LYS A 45 0.48 4.09 -13.59
CA LYS A 45 1.66 3.92 -12.76
C LYS A 45 1.39 4.58 -11.41
N ILE A 46 1.45 3.78 -10.36
CA ILE A 46 1.20 4.20 -8.98
C ILE A 46 2.51 4.15 -8.22
N LYS A 47 2.97 5.30 -7.76
CA LYS A 47 4.10 5.40 -6.84
C LYS A 47 3.58 5.63 -5.43
N ILE A 48 3.92 4.73 -4.50
CA ILE A 48 3.53 4.80 -3.09
C ILE A 48 4.78 4.97 -2.21
N TYR A 49 4.75 5.96 -1.33
CA TYR A 49 5.78 6.21 -0.34
C TYR A 49 5.33 5.70 1.03
N THR A 50 6.06 4.76 1.63
CA THR A 50 5.73 4.15 2.94
C THR A 50 7.00 4.04 3.79
N ASP A 51 6.86 4.14 5.10
CA ASP A 51 7.95 3.88 6.03
C ASP A 51 8.06 2.40 6.44
N SER A 52 7.19 1.53 5.90
CA SER A 52 7.17 0.13 6.27
C SER A 52 8.02 -0.73 5.35
N GLN A 53 9.30 -0.91 5.72
CA GLN A 53 10.20 -1.82 5.01
C GLN A 53 9.64 -3.25 4.95
N ASN A 54 8.94 -3.67 6.00
CA ASN A 54 8.28 -4.97 6.06
C ASN A 54 7.17 -5.11 5.01
N ALA A 55 6.34 -4.07 4.82
CA ALA A 55 5.29 -4.09 3.81
C ALA A 55 5.90 -4.15 2.39
N ILE A 56 6.93 -3.34 2.12
CA ILE A 56 7.67 -3.36 0.85
C ILE A 56 8.22 -4.76 0.56
N HIS A 57 8.94 -5.34 1.53
CA HIS A 57 9.51 -6.67 1.37
C HIS A 57 8.43 -7.74 1.15
N MET A 58 7.32 -7.67 1.89
CA MET A 58 6.22 -8.63 1.74
C MET A 58 5.57 -8.57 0.37
N ILE A 59 5.44 -7.38 -0.25
CA ILE A 59 4.88 -7.20 -1.59
C ILE A 59 5.85 -7.67 -2.67
N ASN A 60 7.11 -7.24 -2.60
CA ASN A 60 8.12 -7.62 -3.61
C ASN A 60 8.39 -9.13 -3.63
N ASN A 61 8.24 -9.80 -2.49
CA ASN A 61 8.51 -11.24 -2.36
C ASN A 61 7.30 -12.14 -2.71
N GLN A 62 6.16 -11.59 -3.14
CA GLN A 62 4.99 -12.40 -3.51
C GLN A 62 5.19 -13.13 -4.84
N ASN A 63 5.79 -12.45 -5.82
CA ASN A 63 5.95 -12.96 -7.19
C ASN A 63 6.88 -14.18 -7.27
N ASN A 64 7.75 -14.35 -6.27
CA ASN A 64 8.71 -15.45 -6.21
C ASN A 64 8.20 -16.67 -5.41
N LYS A 65 6.94 -16.65 -4.93
CA LYS A 65 6.39 -17.71 -4.09
C LYS A 65 5.35 -18.54 -4.82
N LEU A 66 5.49 -19.87 -4.69
CA LEU A 66 4.42 -20.81 -5.01
C LEU A 66 3.15 -20.47 -4.21
N SER A 67 1.97 -20.62 -4.80
CA SER A 67 0.67 -20.24 -4.21
C SER A 67 0.46 -20.82 -2.80
N ARG A 68 0.91 -22.05 -2.56
CA ARG A 68 0.86 -22.69 -1.22
C ARG A 68 1.75 -22.01 -0.17
N LYS A 69 2.91 -21.50 -0.56
CA LYS A 69 3.82 -20.74 0.33
C LYS A 69 3.27 -19.33 0.59
N LEU A 70 2.61 -18.73 -0.40
CA LEU A 70 1.95 -17.43 -0.26
C LEU A 70 0.80 -17.48 0.76
N LEU A 71 -0.08 -18.49 0.68
CA LEU A 71 -1.22 -18.64 1.59
C LEU A 71 -0.83 -18.82 3.06
N LYS A 72 0.34 -19.43 3.32
CA LYS A 72 0.89 -19.62 4.67
C LYS A 72 1.53 -18.36 5.27
N GLN A 73 1.74 -17.31 4.47
CA GLN A 73 2.32 -16.06 4.97
C GLN A 73 1.29 -15.28 5.79
N SER A 74 1.76 -14.56 6.82
CA SER A 74 0.93 -13.57 7.50
C SER A 74 0.41 -12.53 6.50
N ASN A 75 -0.83 -12.09 6.68
CA ASN A 75 -1.50 -11.14 5.78
C ASN A 75 -1.66 -11.65 4.32
N SER A 76 -1.57 -12.96 4.07
CA SER A 76 -1.66 -13.57 2.73
C SER A 76 -2.88 -13.14 1.92
N LEU A 77 -4.05 -12.97 2.55
CA LEU A 77 -5.25 -12.49 1.87
C LEU A 77 -5.14 -11.03 1.39
N ILE A 78 -4.48 -10.16 2.16
CA ILE A 78 -4.27 -8.76 1.77
C ILE A 78 -3.28 -8.70 0.60
N LEU A 79 -2.20 -9.48 0.71
CA LEU A 79 -1.20 -9.62 -0.35
C LEU A 79 -1.81 -10.14 -1.66
N LEU A 80 -2.63 -11.19 -1.58
CA LEU A 80 -3.33 -11.74 -2.74
C LEU A 80 -4.25 -10.71 -3.39
N LYS A 81 -5.01 -9.94 -2.60
CA LYS A 81 -5.88 -8.87 -3.12
C LYS A 81 -5.08 -7.78 -3.83
N ILE A 82 -3.94 -7.37 -3.27
CA ILE A 82 -3.03 -6.42 -3.91
C ILE A 82 -2.60 -6.95 -5.28
N ASN A 83 -2.12 -8.20 -5.36
CA ASN A 83 -1.66 -8.78 -6.62
C ASN A 83 -2.79 -8.87 -7.67
N ILE A 84 -3.97 -9.33 -7.26
CA ILE A 84 -5.15 -9.38 -8.14
C ILE A 84 -5.47 -7.99 -8.69
N LEU A 85 -5.52 -6.95 -7.85
CA LEU A 85 -5.81 -5.59 -8.30
C LEU A 85 -4.77 -5.05 -9.28
N LEU A 86 -3.48 -5.31 -9.03
CA LEU A 86 -2.42 -4.89 -9.95
C LEU A 86 -2.58 -5.54 -11.33
N GLN A 87 -2.95 -6.82 -11.37
CA GLN A 87 -3.19 -7.55 -12.62
C GLN A 87 -4.47 -7.10 -13.32
N GLU A 88 -5.60 -7.05 -12.61
CA GLU A 88 -6.91 -6.69 -13.17
C GLU A 88 -6.94 -5.26 -13.68
N LYS A 89 -6.36 -4.32 -12.91
CA LYS A 89 -6.28 -2.92 -13.31
C LYS A 89 -5.07 -2.61 -14.19
N LYS A 90 -4.20 -3.59 -14.49
CA LYS A 90 -2.95 -3.41 -15.25
C LYS A 90 -2.08 -2.26 -14.73
N MET A 91 -1.97 -2.16 -13.42
CA MET A 91 -1.21 -1.09 -12.76
C MET A 91 0.26 -1.46 -12.61
N ASP A 92 1.13 -0.48 -12.75
CA ASP A 92 2.53 -0.59 -12.37
C ASP A 92 2.72 0.05 -10.98
N LEU A 93 3.12 -0.75 -9.98
CA LEU A 93 3.30 -0.31 -8.61
C LEU A 93 4.77 -0.13 -8.27
N VAL A 94 5.14 1.10 -7.89
CA VAL A 94 6.47 1.43 -7.37
C VAL A 94 6.36 1.79 -5.89
N LEU A 95 6.99 0.98 -5.04
CA LEU A 95 7.06 1.23 -3.59
C LEU A 95 8.38 1.90 -3.23
N MET A 96 8.30 3.08 -2.59
CA MET A 96 9.45 3.84 -2.12
C MET A 96 9.51 3.86 -0.61
N LYS A 97 10.64 3.43 -0.05
CA LYS A 97 10.90 3.55 1.39
C LYS A 97 11.19 5.01 1.74
N VAL A 98 10.44 5.57 2.68
CA VAL A 98 10.75 6.86 3.31
C VAL A 98 11.23 6.66 4.75
N LYS A 99 11.95 7.63 5.32
CA LYS A 99 12.36 7.57 6.73
C LYS A 99 11.11 7.77 7.60
N GLY A 100 10.85 6.84 8.52
CA GLY A 100 9.83 7.03 9.54
C GLY A 100 10.30 8.07 10.55
N HIS A 101 9.40 8.98 10.94
CA HIS A 101 9.58 9.98 12.00
C HIS A 101 10.75 10.98 11.81
N SER A 102 10.61 11.93 10.88
CA SER A 102 11.49 13.12 10.77
C SER A 102 10.89 14.42 11.32
N GLY A 103 9.73 14.38 12.00
CA GLY A 103 9.10 15.57 12.61
C GLY A 103 8.33 16.47 11.65
N ASP A 104 8.10 16.05 10.40
CA ASP A 104 7.21 16.74 9.47
C ASP A 104 5.75 16.33 9.73
N ALA A 105 4.89 17.29 10.08
CA ALA A 105 3.46 17.06 10.37
C ALA A 105 2.68 16.40 9.21
N MET A 106 3.13 16.58 7.96
CA MET A 106 2.58 15.85 6.81
C MET A 106 2.96 14.36 6.83
N ASN A 107 4.11 13.97 7.37
CA ASN A 107 4.48 12.54 7.48
C ASN A 107 3.74 11.81 8.61
N GLU A 108 3.15 12.51 9.58
CA GLU A 108 2.35 11.86 10.63
C GLU A 108 0.93 11.47 10.18
N MET A 109 0.44 12.06 9.08
CA MET A 109 -0.85 11.69 8.48
C MET A 109 -0.74 10.79 7.25
N ILE A 110 0.46 10.59 6.70
CA ILE A 110 0.64 10.04 5.35
C ILE A 110 1.35 8.70 5.41
N PHE A 111 0.58 7.61 5.43
CA PHE A 111 1.11 6.24 5.35
C PHE A 111 1.26 5.74 3.90
N SER A 112 0.69 6.45 2.92
CA SER A 112 0.96 6.26 1.49
C SER A 112 0.60 7.48 0.64
N ASN A 113 1.60 8.15 0.07
CA ASN A 113 1.41 9.17 -0.97
C ASN A 113 1.28 8.50 -2.34
N ILE A 114 0.18 8.73 -3.06
CA ILE A 114 0.02 8.27 -4.44
C ILE A 114 0.45 9.38 -5.39
N GLN A 115 1.39 9.08 -6.29
CA GLN A 115 1.63 9.89 -7.49
C GLN A 115 1.23 9.08 -8.72
N THR A 116 0.34 9.66 -9.52
CA THR A 116 -0.10 9.14 -10.82
C THR A 116 0.51 10.01 -11.91
N ASP A 117 1.34 9.43 -12.76
CA ASP A 117 1.75 10.09 -14.00
C ASP A 117 0.65 9.84 -15.03
N SER A 118 0.01 10.91 -15.50
CA SER A 118 -0.92 10.86 -16.63
C SER A 118 -0.12 10.60 -17.90
N ASN A 119 -0.56 9.63 -18.72
CA ASN A 119 -0.10 9.52 -20.11
C ASN A 119 -0.60 10.71 -20.94
#